data_AF-T1A925-F1
#
_entry.id   AF-T1A925-F1
#
_cell.length_a   1.000
_cell.length_b   1.000
_cell.length_c   1.000
_cell.angle_alpha   90.00
_cell.angle_beta   90.00
_cell.angle_gamma   90.00
#
_symmetry.space_group_name_H-M   'P 1'
#
loop_
_entity.id
_entity.type
_entity.pdbx_description
1 polymer ?
#
loop_
_entity_poly.entity_id
_entity_poly.type
_entity_poly.pdbx_seq_one_letter_code
_entity_poly.pdbx_strand_id
1 'polypeptide(L)'
;MVKELRREDPADNSVISRVARQLGVGVESLRMWVKQSDAGGPGDLSSDERDELKTLRKENKELRRANDILRAAASFFGAELDRQSKK
;
A
#
# COMPACT_ATOMS: atom_id res chain seq x y z
N MET A 1 -19.41 0.34 12.04
CA MET A 1 -19.70 0.80 13.42
C MET A 1 -18.60 1.66 14.07
N VAL A 2 -17.59 1.16 14.82
CA VAL A 2 -16.65 2.07 15.53
C VAL A 2 -15.84 2.96 14.56
N LYS A 3 -15.29 2.39 13.48
CA LYS A 3 -14.54 3.14 12.46
C LYS A 3 -15.40 4.16 11.70
N GLU A 4 -16.69 3.88 11.60
CA GLU A 4 -17.67 4.68 10.87
C GLU A 4 -18.10 5.89 11.70
N LEU A 5 -18.45 5.66 12.97
CA LEU A 5 -18.74 6.73 13.93
C LEU A 5 -17.55 7.69 14.14
N ARG A 6 -16.31 7.17 14.11
CA ARG A 6 -15.09 8.00 14.13
C ARG A 6 -14.88 8.83 12.86
N ARG A 7 -15.40 8.41 11.71
CA ARG A 7 -15.34 9.20 10.47
C ARG A 7 -16.39 10.31 10.47
N GLU A 8 -17.56 10.05 11.04
CA GLU A 8 -18.64 11.02 11.17
C GLU A 8 -18.31 12.12 12.18
N ASP A 9 -17.68 11.77 13.30
CA ASP A 9 -17.17 12.73 14.28
C ASP A 9 -15.75 12.39 14.75
N PRO A 10 -14.72 12.96 14.11
CA PRO A 10 -13.32 12.71 14.46
C PRO A 10 -12.88 13.29 15.80
N ALA A 11 -13.62 14.25 16.37
CA ALA A 11 -13.27 14.89 17.64
C ALA A 11 -13.80 14.09 18.85
N ASP A 12 -14.75 13.18 18.63
CA ASP A 12 -15.37 12.38 19.68
C ASP A 12 -14.48 11.21 20.13
N ASN A 13 -13.74 11.44 21.21
CA ASN A 13 -12.92 10.41 21.86
C ASN A 13 -13.75 9.38 22.66
N SER A 14 -15.06 9.59 22.82
CA SER A 14 -15.96 8.72 23.61
C SER A 14 -16.60 7.59 22.78
N VAL A 15 -16.40 7.55 21.46
CA VAL A 15 -17.01 6.58 20.54
C VAL A 15 -16.78 5.14 20.98
N ILE A 16 -15.56 4.77 21.37
CA ILE A 16 -15.25 3.39 21.83
C ILE A 16 -16.03 3.07 23.11
N SER A 17 -16.06 3.98 24.08
CA SER A 17 -16.77 3.77 25.36
C SER A 17 -18.28 3.64 25.16
N ARG A 18 -18.86 4.42 24.24
CA ARG A 18 -20.29 4.36 23.90
C ARG A 18 -20.65 3.04 23.24
N VAL A 19 -19.87 2.62 22.25
CA VAL A 19 -20.10 1.36 21.52
C VAL A 19 -19.86 0.16 22.44
N ALA A 20 -18.84 0.20 23.30
CA ALA A 20 -18.58 -0.86 24.27
C ALA A 20 -19.78 -1.06 25.21
N ARG A 21 -20.35 0.03 25.73
CA ARG A 21 -21.55 -0.01 26.57
C ARG A 21 -22.76 -0.55 25.80
N GLN A 22 -22.96 -0.12 24.55
CA GLN A 22 -24.07 -0.58 23.72
C GLN A 22 -24.00 -2.09 23.42
N LEU A 23 -22.79 -2.61 23.21
CA LEU A 23 -22.55 -4.03 22.92
C LEU A 23 -22.40 -4.89 24.19
N GLY A 24 -22.40 -4.28 25.38
CA GLY A 24 -22.18 -4.99 26.65
C GLY A 24 -20.77 -5.57 26.80
N VAL A 25 -19.77 -5.03 26.10
CA VAL A 25 -18.37 -5.50 26.15
C VAL A 25 -17.49 -4.54 26.96
N GLY A 26 -16.37 -5.05 27.47
CA GLY A 26 -15.37 -4.21 28.13
C GLY A 26 -14.79 -3.16 27.17
N VAL A 27 -14.65 -1.92 27.66
CA VAL A 27 -14.10 -0.79 26.87
C VAL A 27 -12.70 -1.09 26.36
N GLU A 28 -11.85 -1.67 27.22
CA GLU A 28 -10.46 -1.98 26.86
C GLU A 28 -10.37 -3.15 25.86
N SER A 29 -11.25 -4.15 25.97
CA SER A 29 -11.35 -5.23 24.99
C SER A 29 -11.72 -4.70 23.60
N LEU A 30 -12.74 -3.83 23.53
CA LEU A 30 -13.13 -3.21 22.27
C LEU A 30 -12.02 -2.32 21.70
N ARG A 31 -11.33 -1.54 22.55
CA ARG A 31 -10.17 -0.74 22.14
C ARG A 31 -9.08 -1.61 21.50
N MET A 32 -8.75 -2.74 22.12
CA MET A 32 -7.76 -3.67 21.60
C MET A 32 -8.17 -4.27 20.26
N TRP A 33 -9.42 -4.69 20.09
CA TRP A 33 -9.91 -5.20 18.81
C TRP A 33 -9.92 -4.14 17.71
N VAL A 34 -10.28 -2.90 18.02
CA VAL A 34 -10.21 -1.79 17.06
C VAL A 34 -8.77 -1.55 16.64
N LYS A 35 -7.83 -1.49 17.60
CA LYS A 35 -6.39 -1.35 17.32
C LYS A 35 -5.86 -2.50 16.46
N GLN A 36 -6.23 -3.75 16.77
CA GLN A 36 -5.87 -4.92 15.97
C GLN A 36 -6.42 -4.81 14.54
N SER A 37 -7.67 -4.35 14.39
CA SER A 37 -8.29 -4.17 13.08
C SER A 37 -7.70 -3.00 12.27
N ASP A 38 -7.08 -2.02 12.93
CA ASP A 38 -6.38 -0.90 12.29
C ASP A 38 -4.98 -1.32 11.83
N ALA A 39 -4.35 -2.26 12.54
CA ALA A 39 -3.08 -2.86 12.14
C ALA A 39 -3.20 -3.81 10.93
N GLY A 40 -4.42 -4.16 10.50
CA GLY A 40 -4.69 -5.15 9.46
C GLY A 40 -5.09 -6.50 10.05
N GLY A 41 -6.09 -7.15 9.45
CA GLY A 41 -6.48 -8.51 9.82
C GLY A 41 -5.40 -9.53 9.42
N PRO A 42 -5.49 -10.79 9.87
CA PRO A 42 -4.60 -11.85 9.39
C PRO A 42 -4.66 -11.94 7.85
N GLY A 43 -3.55 -11.63 7.17
CA GLY A 43 -3.44 -11.63 5.71
C GLY A 43 -3.71 -10.29 5.02
N ASP A 44 -4.11 -9.26 5.77
CA ASP A 44 -4.20 -7.89 5.27
C ASP A 44 -2.87 -7.17 5.50
N LEU A 45 -2.36 -6.52 4.46
CA LEU A 45 -1.18 -5.66 4.61
C LEU A 45 -1.49 -4.55 5.62
N SER A 46 -0.57 -4.27 6.53
CA SER A 46 -0.61 -3.08 7.38
C SER A 46 -0.58 -1.80 6.51
N SER A 47 -0.92 -0.66 7.10
CA SER A 47 -0.85 0.62 6.37
C SER A 47 0.54 0.86 5.81
N ASP A 48 1.57 0.62 6.62
CA ASP A 48 2.97 0.82 6.24
C ASP A 48 3.38 -0.10 5.09
N GLU A 49 3.00 -1.39 5.16
CA GLU A 49 3.25 -2.34 4.07
C GLU A 49 2.50 -1.97 2.77
N ARG A 50 1.30 -1.37 2.85
CA ARG A 50 0.58 -0.87 1.67
C ARG A 50 1.30 0.32 1.03
N ASP A 51 1.83 1.23 1.83
CA ASP A 51 2.56 2.40 1.35
C ASP A 51 3.91 2.02 0.74
N GLU A 52 4.62 1.08 1.36
CA GLU A 52 5.83 0.48 0.79
C GLU A 52 5.53 -0.22 -0.55
N LEU A 53 4.48 -1.03 -0.61
CA LEU A 53 4.07 -1.71 -1.84
C LEU A 53 3.75 -0.73 -2.98
N LYS A 54 3.12 0.40 -2.66
CA LYS A 54 2.84 1.46 -3.64
C LYS A 54 4.13 2.09 -4.16
N THR A 55 5.09 2.33 -3.28
CA THR A 55 6.41 2.88 -3.62
C THR A 55 7.19 1.92 -4.51
N LEU A 56 7.27 0.64 -4.12
CA LEU A 56 7.94 -0.41 -4.89
C LEU A 56 7.31 -0.60 -6.27
N ARG A 57 5.97 -0.54 -6.39
CA ARG A 57 5.28 -0.62 -7.69
C ARG A 57 5.63 0.54 -8.61
N LYS A 58 5.77 1.76 -8.06
CA LYS A 58 6.18 2.94 -8.82
C LYS A 58 7.61 2.77 -9.33
N GLU A 59 8.52 2.40 -8.45
CA GLU A 59 9.93 2.17 -8.80
C GLU A 59 10.07 1.06 -9.85
N ASN A 60 9.37 -0.07 -9.69
CA ASN A 60 9.42 -1.16 -10.67
C ASN A 60 8.94 -0.71 -12.05
N LYS A 61 7.91 0.15 -12.13
CA LYS A 61 7.42 0.72 -13.39
C LYS A 61 8.48 1.60 -14.04
N GLU A 62 9.18 2.43 -13.26
CA GLU A 62 10.25 3.29 -13.76
C GLU A 62 11.45 2.46 -14.25
N LEU A 63 11.86 1.45 -13.48
CA LEU A 63 12.92 0.52 -13.85
C LEU A 63 12.61 -0.27 -15.13
N ARG A 64 11.36 -0.71 -15.31
CA ARG A 64 10.92 -1.37 -16.55
C ARG A 64 11.01 -0.42 -17.74
N ARG A 65 10.55 0.81 -17.59
CA ARG A 65 10.65 1.84 -18.65
C ARG A 65 12.11 2.13 -19.02
N ALA A 66 12.99 2.25 -18.04
CA ALA A 66 14.42 2.44 -18.28
C ALA A 66 15.03 1.25 -19.03
N ASN A 67 14.69 0.02 -18.62
CA ASN A 67 15.13 -1.19 -19.31
C ASN A 67 14.65 -1.26 -20.76
N ASP A 68 13.42 -0.85 -21.05
CA ASP A 68 12.90 -0.84 -22.42
C ASP A 68 13.69 0.13 -23.32
N ILE A 69 14.04 1.31 -22.79
CA ILE A 69 14.89 2.28 -23.50
C ILE A 69 16.27 1.68 -23.76
N LEU A 70 16.90 1.07 -22.76
CA LEU A 70 18.21 0.45 -22.90
C LEU A 70 18.19 -0.69 -23.92
N ARG A 71 17.14 -1.52 -23.92
CA ARG A 71 16.98 -2.61 -24.89
C ARG A 71 16.78 -2.07 -26.31
N ALA A 72 16.02 -1.00 -26.48
CA ALA A 72 15.85 -0.34 -27.77
C ALA A 72 17.18 0.23 -28.28
N ALA A 73 17.95 0.91 -27.41
CA ALA A 73 19.27 1.42 -27.75
C ALA A 73 20.25 0.29 -28.14
N ALA A 74 20.30 -0.79 -27.35
CA ALA A 74 21.15 -1.95 -27.64
C ALA A 74 20.79 -2.59 -29.00
N SER A 75 19.50 -2.69 -29.32
CA SER A 75 19.04 -3.22 -30.61
C SER A 75 19.44 -2.30 -31.78
N PHE A 76 19.31 -0.99 -31.61
CA PHE A 76 19.73 0.00 -32.61
C PHE A 76 21.24 -0.08 -32.89
N PHE A 77 22.06 -0.02 -31.83
CA PHE A 77 23.51 -0.08 -31.98
C PHE A 77 24.00 -1.43 -32.51
N GLY A 78 23.39 -2.54 -32.08
CA GLY A 78 23.69 -3.87 -32.63
C GLY A 78 23.42 -3.95 -34.14
N ALA A 79 22.31 -3.39 -34.60
CA ALA A 79 21.98 -3.35 -36.02
C ALA A 79 22.92 -2.44 -36.84
N GLU A 80 23.36 -1.31 -36.27
CA GLU A 80 24.32 -0.42 -36.92
C GLU A 80 25.70 -1.08 -37.06
N LEU A 81 26.17 -1.79 -36.03
CA LEU A 81 27.44 -2.53 -36.08
C LEU A 81 27.41 -3.65 -37.13
N ASP A 82 26.31 -4.40 -37.24
CA ASP A 82 26.16 -5.46 -38.26
C ASP A 82 26.17 -4.89 -39.69
N ARG A 83 25.61 -3.70 -39.91
CA ARG A 83 25.67 -3.01 -41.22
C ARG A 83 27.08 -2.55 -41.57
N GLN A 84 27.83 -2.02 -40.59
CA GLN A 84 29.20 -1.58 -40.82
C GLN A 84 30.13 -2.77 -41.12
N SER A 85 29.94 -3.90 -40.45
CA SER A 85 30.74 -5.11 -40.69
C SER A 85 30.55 -5.74 -42.07
N LYS A 86 29.47 -5.40 -42.78
CA LYS A 86 29.14 -5.94 -44.12
C LYS A 86 29.59 -5.05 -45.28
N LYS A 87 30.15 -3.87 -45.00
CA LYS A 87 30.77 -2.98 -45.99
C LYS A 87 32.26 -3.23 -46.07
#